data_AF-A0A3L8Q1H9-F1
#
_entry.id   AF-A0A3L8Q1H9-F1
#
_cell.length_a   1.000
_cell.length_b   1.000
_cell.length_c   1.000
_cell.angle_alpha   90.00
_cell.angle_beta   90.00
_cell.angle_gamma   90.00
#
_symmetry.space_group_name_H-M   'P 1'
#
loop_
_entity.id
_entity.type
_entity.pdbx_description
1 polymer ?
#
loop_
_entity_poly.entity_id
_entity_poly.type
_entity_poly.pdbx_seq_one_letter_code
_entity_poly.pdbx_strand_id
1 'polypeptide(L)'
;MGLVCSHCHKNMSVAKIEEKRGEGLASQIRCYHCQAWLGKNVRIAQVKMLSFYLLVGLLILGYVVEQFEVMSYMLAAMMGMALIISHFMDQVHTIEAPEQEDVSDQLKKYR
;
A
#
# COMPACT_ATOMS: atom_id res chain seq x y z
N MET A 1 -14.32 -1.15 5.08
CA MET A 1 -13.07 -0.36 5.27
C MET A 1 -13.11 0.82 4.30
N GLY A 2 -13.26 2.04 4.82
CA GLY A 2 -13.13 3.26 4.01
C GLY A 2 -11.68 3.71 3.98
N LEU A 3 -11.21 4.21 2.84
CA LEU A 3 -9.90 4.87 2.77
C LEU A 3 -10.09 6.33 3.20
N VAL A 4 -9.12 6.93 3.88
CA VAL A 4 -9.14 8.36 4.21
C VAL A 4 -8.17 9.07 3.27
N CYS A 5 -8.60 10.15 2.65
CA CYS A 5 -7.70 10.98 1.85
C CYS A 5 -6.77 11.78 2.77
N SER A 6 -5.46 11.69 2.57
CA SER A 6 -4.47 12.48 3.33
C SER A 6 -4.47 13.98 3.01
N HIS A 7 -5.09 14.41 1.90
CA HIS A 7 -5.22 15.82 1.55
C HIS A 7 -6.46 16.49 2.15
N CYS A 8 -7.64 15.88 1.97
CA CYS A 8 -8.91 16.48 2.39
C CYS A 8 -9.51 15.85 3.66
N HIS A 9 -8.87 14.81 4.21
CA HIS A 9 -9.30 14.06 5.38
C HIS A 9 -10.72 13.46 5.30
N LYS A 10 -11.33 13.46 4.11
CA LYS A 10 -12.64 12.85 3.87
C LYS A 10 -12.51 11.35 3.61
N ASN A 11 -13.50 10.60 4.10
CA ASN A 11 -13.64 9.18 3.79
C ASN A 11 -14.02 9.00 2.31
N MET A 12 -13.30 8.10 1.64
CA MET A 12 -13.54 7.70 0.26
C MET A 12 -13.84 6.21 0.19
N SER A 13 -14.85 5.85 -0.59
CA SER A 13 -15.20 4.46 -0.88
C SER A 13 -14.42 4.00 -2.11
N VAL A 14 -13.83 2.80 -2.03
CA VAL A 14 -13.08 2.19 -3.14
C VAL A 14 -13.97 1.94 -4.36
N ALA A 15 -15.28 1.79 -4.16
CA ALA A 15 -16.25 1.53 -5.21
C ALA A 15 -16.60 2.76 -6.08
N LYS A 16 -16.31 3.98 -5.60
CA LYS A 16 -16.58 5.24 -6.32
C LYS A 16 -15.33 5.85 -6.97
N ILE A 17 -14.24 5.09 -7.06
CA ILE A 17 -13.01 5.55 -7.70
C ILE A 17 -13.14 5.30 -9.20
N GLU A 18 -13.32 6.36 -9.97
CA GLU A 18 -13.40 6.30 -11.44
C GLU A 18 -12.02 6.19 -12.10
N GLU A 19 -10.99 6.78 -11.49
CA GLU A 19 -9.63 6.80 -12.02
C GLU A 19 -8.64 6.11 -11.09
N LYS A 20 -8.04 5.02 -11.59
CA LYS A 20 -6.94 4.27 -10.98
C LYS A 20 -5.77 4.24 -11.96
N ARG A 21 -4.56 4.42 -11.43
CA ARG A 21 -3.31 4.43 -12.21
C ARG A 21 -2.30 3.47 -11.58
N GLY A 22 -1.55 2.73 -12.39
CA GLY A 22 -0.58 1.75 -11.92
C GLY A 22 -1.18 0.39 -11.58
N GLU A 23 -0.35 -0.66 -11.61
CA GLU A 23 -0.75 -2.04 -11.41
C GLU A 23 -0.30 -2.59 -10.05
N GLY A 24 -1.11 -3.48 -9.47
CA GLY A 24 -0.78 -4.19 -8.23
C GLY A 24 -0.59 -3.28 -7.00
N LEU A 25 0.54 -3.43 -6.31
CA LEU A 25 0.86 -2.75 -5.05
C LEU A 25 1.23 -1.26 -5.22
N ALA A 26 1.50 -0.83 -6.45
CA ALA A 26 1.80 0.55 -6.81
C ALA A 26 0.56 1.31 -7.31
N SER A 27 -0.65 0.78 -7.07
CA SER A 27 -1.89 1.43 -7.50
C SER A 27 -2.04 2.80 -6.85
N GLN A 28 -2.20 3.81 -7.69
CA GLN A 28 -2.51 5.18 -7.35
C GLN A 28 -3.99 5.42 -7.61
N ILE A 29 -4.62 6.15 -6.71
CA ILE A 29 -6.06 6.42 -6.70
C ILE A 29 -6.26 7.93 -6.74
N ARG A 30 -7.17 8.42 -7.58
CA ARG A 30 -7.58 9.82 -7.53
C ARG A 30 -8.73 9.99 -6.52
N CYS A 31 -8.63 10.99 -5.64
CA CYS A 31 -9.73 11.34 -4.74
C CYS A 31 -10.87 12.02 -5.51
N TYR A 32 -12.12 11.54 -5.37
CA TYR A 32 -13.27 12.18 -6.00
C TYR A 32 -13.71 13.50 -5.32
N HIS A 33 -13.19 13.81 -4.12
CA HIS A 33 -13.53 15.06 -3.40
C HIS A 33 -12.58 16.22 -3.73
N CYS A 34 -11.27 15.96 -3.74
CA CYS A 34 -10.24 16.99 -3.90
C CYS A 34 -9.36 16.80 -5.15
N GLN A 35 -9.63 15.76 -5.95
CA GLN A 35 -8.87 15.42 -7.15
C GLN A 35 -7.37 15.14 -6.93
N ALA A 36 -6.90 15.13 -5.67
CA ALA A 36 -5.53 14.77 -5.33
C ALA A 36 -5.25 13.30 -5.66
N TRP A 37 -4.02 13.03 -6.12
CA TRP A 37 -3.53 11.69 -6.36
C TRP A 37 -2.97 11.10 -5.08
N LEU A 38 -3.32 9.84 -4.84
CA LEU A 38 -3.02 9.13 -3.61
C LEU A 38 -2.30 7.82 -3.93
N GLY A 39 -1.10 7.65 -3.37
CA GLY A 39 -0.27 6.46 -3.55
C GLY A 39 -0.03 5.73 -2.22
N LYS A 40 0.28 4.45 -2.31
CA LYS A 40 0.78 3.65 -1.18
C LYS A 40 2.28 3.40 -1.37
N ASN A 41 3.01 3.28 -0.26
CA ASN A 41 4.42 2.93 -0.32
C ASN A 41 4.57 1.43 -0.60
N VAL A 42 5.01 1.10 -1.81
CA VAL A 42 5.19 -0.29 -2.28
C VAL A 42 6.12 -1.08 -1.35
N ARG A 43 7.17 -0.45 -0.80
CA ARG A 43 8.11 -1.11 0.10
C ARG A 43 7.45 -1.57 1.39
N ILE A 44 6.58 -0.74 1.97
CA ILE A 44 5.86 -1.09 3.22
C ILE A 44 4.87 -2.22 2.95
N ALA A 45 4.17 -2.18 1.81
CA ALA A 45 3.28 -3.25 1.41
C ALA A 45 4.02 -4.59 1.21
N GLN A 46 5.22 -4.56 0.61
CA GLN A 46 6.08 -5.75 0.47
C GLN A 46 6.53 -6.29 1.83
N VAL A 47 7.00 -5.43 2.73
CA VAL A 47 7.40 -5.82 4.09
C VAL A 47 6.23 -6.47 4.83
N LYS A 48 5.03 -5.87 4.77
CA LYS A 48 3.82 -6.44 5.38
C LYS A 48 3.51 -7.85 4.86
N MET A 49 3.59 -8.06 3.56
CA MET A 49 3.36 -9.38 2.95
C MET A 49 4.46 -10.37 3.37
N LEU A 50 5.71 -9.96 3.35
CA LEU A 50 6.85 -10.81 3.69
C LEU A 50 6.82 -11.20 5.18
N SER A 51 6.56 -10.25 6.09
CA SER A 51 6.36 -10.52 7.51
C SER A 51 5.19 -11.47 7.77
N PHE A 52 4.10 -11.37 7.00
CA PHE A 52 2.97 -12.30 7.13
C PHE A 52 3.38 -13.73 6.76
N TYR A 53 4.01 -13.93 5.60
CA TYR A 53 4.41 -15.25 5.15
C TYR A 53 5.49 -15.87 6.05
N LEU A 54 6.45 -15.07 6.51
CA LEU A 54 7.47 -15.53 7.46
C LEU A 54 6.86 -15.89 8.81
N LEU A 55 5.93 -15.08 9.33
CA LEU A 55 5.24 -15.37 10.58
C LEU A 55 4.54 -16.74 10.52
N VAL A 56 3.75 -16.97 9.47
CA VAL A 56 3.03 -18.24 9.28
C VAL A 56 4.01 -19.39 9.11
N GLY A 57 5.05 -19.23 8.30
CA GLY A 57 6.06 -20.27 8.07
C GLY A 57 6.84 -20.64 9.34
N LEU A 58 7.21 -19.65 10.16
CA LEU A 58 7.92 -19.87 11.42
C LEU A 58 7.05 -20.57 12.46
N LEU A 59 5.76 -20.22 12.56
CA LEU A 59 4.83 -20.92 13.45
C LEU A 59 4.66 -22.39 13.06
N ILE A 60 4.55 -22.67 11.76
CA ILE A 60 4.46 -24.06 11.25
C ILE A 60 5.77 -24.80 11.55
N LEU A 61 6.93 -24.17 11.31
CA LEU A 61 8.23 -24.79 11.52
C LEU A 61 8.47 -25.12 12.99
N GLY A 62 8.10 -24.22 13.91
CA GLY A 62 8.15 -24.45 15.35
C GLY A 62 7.26 -25.58 15.82
N TYR A 63 6.10 -25.71 15.20
CA TYR A 63 5.16 -26.77 15.51
C TYR A 63 5.62 -28.14 15.01
N VAL A 64 6.25 -28.21 13.83
CA VAL A 64 6.66 -29.48 13.21
C VAL A 64 8.04 -29.95 13.68
N VAL A 65 8.95 -29.02 14.00
CA VAL A 65 10.33 -29.35 14.36
C VAL A 65 10.64 -28.84 15.76
N GLU A 66 10.46 -29.71 16.76
CA GLU A 66 10.69 -29.42 18.18
C GLU A 66 12.08 -28.81 18.46
N GLN A 67 13.08 -29.23 17.68
CA GLN A 67 14.46 -28.75 17.82
C GLN A 67 14.62 -27.23 17.56
N PHE A 68 13.68 -26.61 16.85
CA PHE A 68 13.66 -25.18 16.54
C PHE A 68 12.49 -24.44 17.20
N GLU A 69 11.73 -25.08 18.08
CA GLU A 69 10.49 -24.52 18.66
C GLU A 69 10.70 -23.12 19.25
N VAL A 70 11.58 -23.00 20.25
CA VAL A 70 11.85 -21.74 20.97
C VAL A 70 12.35 -20.64 20.02
N MET A 71 13.27 -20.97 19.13
CA MET A 71 13.83 -20.01 18.18
C MET A 71 12.79 -19.54 17.17
N SER A 72 11.97 -20.47 16.66
CA SER A 72 10.92 -20.15 15.69
C SER A 72 9.86 -19.24 16.30
N TYR A 73 9.45 -19.48 17.55
CA TYR A 73 8.45 -18.66 18.22
C TYR A 73 8.98 -17.27 18.55
N MET A 74 10.26 -17.15 18.94
CA MET A 74 10.91 -15.85 19.13
C MET A 74 10.95 -15.05 17.82
N LEU A 75 11.35 -15.68 16.71
CA LEU A 75 11.35 -15.04 15.40
C LEU A 75 9.93 -14.71 14.90
N ALA A 76 8.97 -15.59 15.15
CA ALA A 76 7.56 -15.37 14.84
C ALA A 76 7.04 -14.13 15.59
N ALA A 77 7.33 -13.98 16.88
CA ALA A 77 6.96 -12.79 17.65
C ALA A 77 7.54 -11.51 17.02
N MET A 78 8.80 -11.53 16.59
CA MET A 78 9.42 -10.38 15.90
C MET A 78 8.72 -10.06 14.57
N MET A 79 8.41 -11.08 13.76
CA MET A 79 7.69 -10.90 12.50
C MET A 79 6.25 -10.40 12.72
N GLY A 80 5.60 -10.86 13.80
CA GLY A 80 4.28 -10.38 14.20
C GLY A 80 4.29 -8.90 14.55
N MET A 81 5.27 -8.44 15.32
CA MET A 81 5.45 -7.01 15.61
C MET A 81 5.70 -6.20 14.33
N ALA A 82 6.59 -6.68 13.45
CA ALA A 82 6.89 -6.02 12.18
C ALA A 82 5.65 -5.91 11.28
N LEU A 83 4.79 -6.94 11.27
CA LEU A 83 3.54 -6.94 10.53
C LEU A 83 2.55 -5.90 11.08
N ILE A 84 2.42 -5.79 12.39
CA ILE A 84 1.53 -4.81 13.04
C ILE A 84 2.01 -3.39 12.69
N ILE A 85 3.29 -3.11 12.88
CA ILE A 85 3.88 -1.79 12.57
C ILE A 85 3.65 -1.47 11.09
N SER A 86 3.97 -2.39 10.19
CA SER A 86 3.79 -2.21 8.75
C SER A 86 2.33 -2.01 8.38
N HIS A 87 1.39 -2.65 9.08
CA HIS A 87 -0.04 -2.45 8.87
C HIS A 87 -0.47 -1.03 9.20
N PHE A 88 -0.01 -0.47 10.32
CA PHE A 88 -0.33 0.91 10.70
C PHE A 88 0.35 1.95 9.80
N MET A 89 1.55 1.65 9.29
CA MET A 89 2.27 2.51 8.35
C MET A 89 1.74 2.44 6.91
N ASP A 90 0.87 1.48 6.59
CA ASP A 90 0.25 1.29 5.27
C ASP A 90 -0.86 2.33 4.99
N GLN A 91 -0.55 3.60 5.27
CA GLN A 91 -1.42 4.75 5.01
C GLN A 91 -1.23 5.27 3.59
N VAL A 92 -2.27 5.93 3.08
CA VAL A 92 -2.27 6.48 1.73
C VAL A 92 -1.74 7.91 1.77
N HIS A 93 -0.67 8.18 1.02
CA HIS A 93 -0.02 9.49 0.99
C HIS A 93 -0.36 10.24 -0.29
N THR A 94 -0.43 11.56 -0.22
CA THR A 94 -0.57 12.43 -1.39
C THR A 94 0.68 12.35 -2.24
N ILE A 95 0.50 12.10 -3.53
CA ILE A 95 1.56 12.12 -4.53
C ILE A 95 1.28 13.23 -5.54
N GLU A 96 2.31 13.65 -6.26
CA GLU A 96 2.19 14.64 -7.32
C GLU A 96 1.22 14.16 -8.40
N ALA A 97 0.46 15.11 -8.95
CA ALA A 97 -0.41 14.82 -10.08
C ALA A 97 0.44 14.39 -11.29
N PRO A 98 -0.06 13.45 -12.12
CA PRO A 98 0.67 13.05 -13.31
C PRO A 98 0.89 14.26 -14.20
N GLU A 99 2.09 14.33 -14.79
CA GLU A 99 2.41 15.31 -15.83
C GLU A 99 1.41 15.14 -16.97
N GLN A 100 0.57 16.16 -17.18
CA GLN A 100 -0.36 16.18 -18.30
C GLN A 100 0.48 16.30 -19.58
N GLU A 101 0.26 15.43 -20.56
CA GLU A 101 0.87 15.62 -21.89
C GLU A 101 0.53 17.03 -22.38
N ASP A 102 1.56 17.84 -22.59
CA ASP A 102 1.39 19.23 -23.01
C ASP A 102 0.94 19.25 -24.48
N VAL A 103 -0.36 19.22 -24.70
CA VAL A 103 -1.00 19.21 -26.03
C VAL A 103 -0.88 20.57 -26.74
N SER A 104 -0.09 21.51 -26.21
CA SER A 104 0.05 22.87 -26.76
C SER A 104 0.56 22.89 -28.20
N ASP A 105 1.38 21.91 -28.61
CA ASP A 105 1.83 21.79 -30.00
C ASP A 105 0.73 21.33 -30.96
N GLN A 106 -0.31 20.62 -30.49
CA GLN A 106 -1.48 20.31 -31.34
C GLN A 106 -2.48 21.46 -31.42
N LEU A 107 -2.57 22.29 -30.37
CA LEU A 107 -3.40 23.50 -30.38
C LEU A 107 -2.83 24.59 -31.30
N LYS A 108 -1.51 24.61 -31.52
CA LYS A 108 -0.88 25.48 -32.53
C LYS A 108 -1.25 25.11 -33.97
N LYS A 109 -1.64 23.86 -34.26
CA LYS A 109 -2.01 23.42 -35.60
C LYS A 109 -3.36 24.00 -36.08
N TYR A 110 -4.17 24.52 -35.15
CA TYR A 110 -5.49 25.11 -35.41
C TYR A 110 -5.56 26.63 -35.15
N ARG A 111 -4.42 27.28 -34.88
CA ARG A 111 -4.30 28.75 -34.79
C ARG A 111 -3.63 29.28 -36.05
#